data_AF-A0A4P7X061-F1
#
_entry.id   AF-A0A4P7X061-F1
#
_cell.length_a   1.000
_cell.length_b   1.000
_cell.length_c   1.000
_cell.angle_alpha   90.00
_cell.angle_beta   90.00
_cell.angle_gamma   90.00
#
_symmetry.space_group_name_H-M   'P 1'
#
loop_
_entity.id
_entity.type
_entity.pdbx_description
1 polymer ?
#
loop_
_entity_poly.entity_id
_entity_poly.type
_entity_poly.pdbx_seq_one_letter_code
_entity_poly.pdbx_strand_id
1 'polypeptide(L)'
;MSISAKLYIEDKVFNVLKFGFKFNQKSSASGYPSATTTGGQFDIVIESIKDPLFFEWMTSGDMLSKAKIEISQSFVFGKTRKIELLDVYCLQFQEKFDGINSQPMQSFLRLSPAIMLQDGVKIFEWYWKVTDLEANAEDTVLDNAEPKLLSYHIEDLENNIIEEKTIKENQEIYLVINSENTQGEISDIDLDNSALDFEYNGEWMEDDIIRDIVLNDNFTKVKLKAVKQQQN
;
A
#
# COMPACT_ATOMS: atom_id res chain seq x y z
N MET A 1 0.55 18.48 -6.29
CA MET A 1 -0.58 17.54 -6.11
C MET A 1 -0.30 16.67 -4.90
N SER A 2 -1.30 16.32 -4.11
CA SER A 2 -1.17 15.53 -2.87
C SER A 2 -1.13 14.01 -3.08
N ILE A 3 -1.31 13.55 -4.33
CA ILE A 3 -1.35 12.13 -4.72
C ILE A 3 -0.54 11.96 -6.00
N SER A 4 0.30 10.93 -6.05
CA SER A 4 0.99 10.44 -7.24
C SER A 4 0.65 8.98 -7.47
N ALA A 5 0.75 8.54 -8.73
CA ALA A 5 0.55 7.14 -9.06
C ALA A 5 1.64 6.65 -10.03
N LYS A 6 2.09 5.42 -9.82
CA LYS A 6 3.06 4.74 -10.67
C LYS A 6 2.48 3.43 -11.17
N LEU A 7 2.72 3.13 -12.45
CA LEU A 7 2.41 1.85 -13.07
C LEU A 7 3.71 1.06 -13.20
N TYR A 8 3.70 -0.18 -12.77
CA TYR A 8 4.80 -1.13 -12.89
C TYR A 8 4.36 -2.25 -13.82
N ILE A 9 5.16 -2.51 -14.85
CA ILE A 9 4.99 -3.64 -15.76
C ILE A 9 6.39 -4.18 -16.00
N GLU A 10 6.60 -5.47 -15.77
CA GLU A 10 7.93 -6.09 -15.78
C GLU A 10 8.90 -5.32 -14.86
N ASP A 11 10.05 -4.91 -15.37
CA ASP A 11 11.07 -4.12 -14.69
C ASP A 11 10.92 -2.61 -14.89
N LYS A 12 9.85 -2.16 -15.56
CA LYS A 12 9.64 -0.77 -15.96
C LYS A 12 8.62 -0.06 -15.09
N VAL A 13 8.88 1.22 -14.85
CA VAL A 13 8.05 2.09 -14.01
C VAL A 13 7.62 3.32 -14.80
N PHE A 14 6.32 3.60 -14.82
CA PHE A 14 5.72 4.67 -15.61
C PHE A 14 4.98 5.64 -14.70
N ASN A 15 5.12 6.95 -14.96
CA ASN A 15 4.34 7.97 -14.27
C ASN A 15 2.89 7.95 -14.79
N VAL A 16 1.91 7.79 -13.88
CA VAL A 16 0.49 7.74 -14.25
C VAL A 16 -0.12 9.13 -14.13
N LEU A 17 -0.68 9.61 -15.24
CA LEU A 17 -1.39 10.90 -15.30
C LEU A 17 -2.86 10.75 -14.89
N LYS A 18 -3.49 9.63 -15.25
CA LYS A 18 -4.85 9.26 -14.83
C LYS A 18 -5.07 7.77 -15.04
N PHE A 19 -5.93 7.17 -14.23
CA PHE A 19 -6.47 5.85 -14.54
C PHE A 19 -7.91 5.73 -14.03
N GLY A 20 -8.63 4.76 -14.57
CA GLY A 20 -9.97 4.41 -14.11
C GLY A 20 -10.35 3.00 -14.51
N PHE A 21 -11.15 2.35 -13.67
CA PHE A 21 -11.72 1.04 -13.94
C PHE A 21 -13.13 0.99 -13.38
N LYS A 22 -13.93 0.04 -13.86
CA LYS A 22 -15.29 -0.15 -13.37
C LYS A 22 -15.71 -1.61 -13.45
N PHE A 23 -16.53 -2.01 -12.50
CA PHE A 23 -17.28 -3.24 -12.52
C PHE A 23 -18.77 -2.92 -12.56
N ASN A 24 -19.55 -3.76 -13.23
CA ASN A 24 -20.99 -3.62 -13.36
C ASN A 24 -21.64 -4.97 -13.08
N GLN A 25 -22.69 -4.96 -12.27
CA GLN A 25 -23.52 -6.13 -12.01
C GLN A 25 -24.97 -5.78 -12.37
N LYS A 26 -25.59 -6.60 -13.22
CA LYS A 26 -27.00 -6.38 -13.61
C LYS A 26 -27.91 -6.71 -12.44
N SER A 27 -28.92 -5.90 -12.20
CA SER A 27 -29.97 -6.16 -11.22
C SER A 27 -31.27 -6.63 -11.88
N SER A 28 -32.02 -7.42 -11.13
CA SER A 28 -33.42 -7.76 -11.40
C SER A 28 -34.33 -6.53 -11.25
N ALA A 29 -35.58 -6.65 -11.67
CA ALA A 29 -36.59 -5.59 -11.49
C ALA A 29 -36.78 -5.17 -10.02
N SER A 30 -36.51 -6.08 -9.08
CA SER A 30 -36.54 -5.84 -7.62
C SER A 30 -35.23 -5.30 -7.02
N GLY A 31 -34.19 -5.07 -7.83
CA GLY A 31 -32.90 -4.52 -7.37
C GLY A 31 -31.86 -5.56 -6.92
N TYR A 32 -32.21 -6.85 -6.80
CA TYR A 32 -31.25 -7.90 -6.48
C TYR A 32 -30.28 -8.16 -7.64
N PRO A 33 -28.99 -8.44 -7.38
CA PRO A 33 -28.06 -8.94 -8.39
C PRO A 33 -28.64 -10.14 -9.16
N SER A 34 -28.54 -10.09 -10.48
CA SER A 34 -29.17 -11.07 -11.39
C SER A 34 -28.18 -11.66 -12.42
N ALA A 35 -26.93 -11.20 -12.42
CA ALA A 35 -25.89 -11.68 -13.29
C ALA A 35 -24.53 -11.65 -12.59
N THR A 36 -23.56 -12.35 -13.18
CA THR A 36 -22.17 -12.22 -12.78
C THR A 36 -21.65 -10.81 -13.03
N THR A 37 -20.76 -10.35 -12.16
CA THR A 37 -20.09 -9.07 -12.31
C THR A 37 -19.26 -9.08 -13.59
N THR A 38 -19.34 -8.00 -14.36
CA THR A 38 -18.59 -7.82 -15.61
C THR A 38 -17.82 -6.50 -15.58
N GLY A 39 -16.79 -6.37 -16.40
CA GLY A 39 -15.91 -5.20 -16.42
C GLY A 39 -14.49 -5.56 -15.98
N GLY A 40 -13.88 -4.68 -15.19
CA GLY A 40 -12.50 -4.84 -14.72
C GLY A 40 -11.44 -4.40 -15.73
N GLN A 41 -11.82 -3.77 -16.84
CA GLN A 41 -10.87 -3.13 -17.74
C GLN A 41 -10.38 -1.80 -17.15
N PHE A 42 -9.09 -1.57 -17.25
CA PHE A 42 -8.41 -0.38 -16.77
C PHE A 42 -8.05 0.52 -17.94
N ASP A 43 -8.58 1.73 -17.95
CA ASP A 43 -8.15 2.81 -18.84
C ASP A 43 -7.08 3.62 -18.11
N ILE A 44 -5.84 3.58 -18.59
CA ILE A 44 -4.67 4.21 -17.95
C ILE A 44 -4.04 5.18 -18.94
N VAL A 45 -3.62 6.36 -18.47
CA VAL A 45 -2.78 7.27 -19.22
C VAL A 45 -1.50 7.51 -18.44
N ILE A 46 -0.38 7.26 -19.12
CA ILE A 46 0.98 7.46 -18.62
C ILE A 46 1.69 8.53 -19.43
N GLU A 47 2.79 9.05 -18.88
CA GLU A 47 3.78 9.77 -19.69
C GLU A 47 4.43 8.78 -20.68
N SER A 48 4.46 9.14 -21.95
CA SER A 48 5.04 8.27 -22.99
C SER A 48 6.54 8.12 -22.80
N ILE A 49 7.02 6.90 -23.05
CA ILE A 49 8.45 6.61 -23.14
C ILE A 49 8.77 5.98 -24.50
N LYS A 50 10.05 5.93 -24.87
CA LYS A 50 10.49 5.43 -26.18
C LYS A 50 10.48 3.90 -26.31
N ASP A 51 9.95 3.20 -25.31
CA ASP A 51 10.04 1.75 -25.20
C ASP A 51 8.97 1.05 -26.04
N PRO A 52 9.31 0.01 -26.84
CA PRO A 52 8.35 -0.69 -27.67
C PRO A 52 7.41 -1.64 -26.91
N LEU A 53 7.62 -1.87 -25.60
CA LEU A 53 6.86 -2.81 -24.77
C LEU A 53 5.36 -2.85 -25.09
N PHE A 54 4.71 -1.69 -25.08
CA PHE A 54 3.26 -1.61 -25.26
C PHE A 54 2.80 -1.90 -26.68
N PHE A 55 3.62 -1.59 -27.68
CA PHE A 55 3.34 -1.96 -29.07
C PHE A 55 3.42 -3.48 -29.25
N GLU A 56 4.46 -4.10 -28.70
CA GLU A 56 4.64 -5.55 -28.76
C GLU A 56 3.51 -6.27 -28.01
N TRP A 57 3.18 -5.80 -26.81
CA TRP A 57 2.11 -6.38 -26.02
C TRP A 57 0.73 -6.24 -26.67
N MET A 58 0.39 -5.07 -27.22
CA MET A 58 -0.92 -4.84 -27.86
C MET A 58 -1.06 -5.62 -29.18
N THR A 59 0.02 -5.81 -29.92
CA THR A 59 0.00 -6.51 -31.22
C THR A 59 0.09 -8.02 -31.08
N SER A 60 0.43 -8.53 -29.89
CA SER A 60 0.41 -9.96 -29.59
C SER A 60 -0.97 -10.41 -29.09
N GLY A 61 -1.55 -11.42 -29.74
CA GLY A 61 -2.90 -11.90 -29.44
C GLY A 61 -3.00 -12.79 -28.20
N ASP A 62 -1.88 -13.29 -27.69
CA ASP A 62 -1.82 -14.25 -26.58
C ASP A 62 -0.84 -13.82 -25.46
N MET A 63 -0.15 -12.68 -25.61
CA MET A 63 0.79 -12.20 -24.60
C MET A 63 0.08 -11.73 -23.33
N LEU A 64 0.30 -12.47 -22.26
CA LEU A 64 -0.07 -12.10 -20.90
C LEU A 64 1.11 -11.44 -20.18
N SER A 65 0.83 -10.40 -19.41
CA SER A 65 1.79 -9.82 -18.47
C SER A 65 1.14 -9.55 -17.11
N LYS A 66 1.92 -8.96 -16.20
CA LYS A 66 1.46 -8.48 -14.89
C LYS A 66 1.60 -6.97 -14.85
N ALA A 67 0.67 -6.31 -14.15
CA ALA A 67 0.74 -4.88 -13.92
C ALA A 67 0.44 -4.55 -12.45
N LYS A 68 1.15 -3.58 -11.88
CA LYS A 68 0.87 -3.06 -10.54
C LYS A 68 0.71 -1.54 -10.60
N ILE A 69 -0.33 -1.02 -9.96
CA ILE A 69 -0.53 0.43 -9.78
C ILE A 69 -0.31 0.74 -8.30
N GLU A 70 0.67 1.59 -8.00
CA GLU A 70 0.87 2.13 -6.65
C GLU A 70 0.44 3.58 -6.60
N ILE A 71 -0.41 3.91 -5.64
CA ILE A 71 -0.93 5.26 -5.43
C ILE A 71 -0.38 5.73 -4.09
N SER A 72 0.48 6.75 -4.12
CA SER A 72 1.12 7.32 -2.94
C SER A 72 0.60 8.72 -2.66
N GLN A 73 0.44 9.06 -1.38
CA GLN A 73 0.08 10.41 -0.95
C GLN A 73 1.35 11.15 -0.49
N SER A 74 1.51 12.42 -0.85
CA SER A 74 2.74 13.18 -0.61
C SER A 74 2.83 13.86 0.77
N PHE A 75 1.97 13.48 1.72
CA PHE A 75 2.08 13.91 3.12
C PHE A 75 2.90 12.89 3.93
N VAL A 76 3.51 13.35 5.03
CA VAL A 76 4.47 12.60 5.87
C VAL A 76 3.92 11.23 6.36
N PHE A 77 2.59 11.06 6.40
CA PHE A 77 1.90 9.82 6.82
C PHE A 77 0.96 9.25 5.75
N GLY A 78 1.23 9.53 4.48
CA GLY A 78 0.39 9.13 3.34
C GLY A 78 0.34 7.61 3.14
N LYS A 79 -0.86 7.01 3.20
CA LYS A 79 -1.02 5.57 2.93
C LYS A 79 -0.81 5.28 1.43
N THR A 80 -0.01 4.26 1.13
CA THR A 80 0.09 3.73 -0.24
C THR A 80 -1.00 2.70 -0.46
N ARG A 81 -1.69 2.78 -1.61
CA ARG A 81 -2.59 1.73 -2.09
C ARG A 81 -1.94 1.01 -3.25
N LYS A 82 -1.97 -0.32 -3.22
CA LYS A 82 -1.47 -1.19 -4.29
C LYS A 82 -2.66 -1.86 -4.99
N ILE A 83 -2.70 -1.78 -6.32
CA ILE A 83 -3.60 -2.56 -7.17
C ILE A 83 -2.74 -3.47 -8.03
N GLU A 84 -2.95 -4.77 -7.92
CA GLU A 84 -2.15 -5.77 -8.64
C GLU A 84 -3.04 -6.50 -9.63
N LEU A 85 -2.57 -6.60 -10.87
CA LEU A 85 -3.27 -7.13 -12.01
C LEU A 85 -2.47 -8.31 -12.55
N LEU A 86 -3.09 -9.49 -12.59
CA LEU A 86 -2.47 -10.71 -13.10
C LEU A 86 -3.21 -11.20 -14.34
N ASP A 87 -2.49 -11.94 -15.19
CA ASP A 87 -2.93 -12.43 -16.49
C ASP A 87 -3.60 -11.31 -17.29
N VAL A 88 -2.79 -10.30 -17.62
CA VAL A 88 -3.27 -9.06 -18.21
C VAL A 88 -3.07 -9.09 -19.72
N TYR A 89 -4.11 -8.74 -20.47
CA TYR A 89 -4.00 -8.38 -21.88
C TYR A 89 -3.96 -6.86 -22.07
N CYS A 90 -3.18 -6.39 -23.04
CA CYS A 90 -3.27 -5.01 -23.55
C CYS A 90 -4.24 -4.96 -24.73
N LEU A 91 -5.45 -4.44 -24.51
CA LEU A 91 -6.51 -4.39 -25.52
C LEU A 91 -6.44 -3.14 -26.40
N GLN A 92 -5.78 -2.08 -25.92
CA GLN A 92 -5.63 -0.84 -26.66
C GLN A 92 -4.35 -0.15 -26.23
N PHE A 93 -3.61 0.32 -27.23
CA PHE A 93 -2.50 1.23 -27.05
C PHE A 93 -2.64 2.40 -28.01
N GLN A 94 -2.51 3.62 -27.52
CA GLN A 94 -2.60 4.83 -28.31
C GLN A 94 -1.58 5.86 -27.83
N GLU A 95 -0.80 6.40 -28.76
CA GLU A 95 0.09 7.53 -28.51
C GLU A 95 -0.57 8.85 -28.87
N LYS A 96 -0.38 9.86 -28.01
CA LYS A 96 -0.87 11.22 -28.25
C LYS A 96 0.22 12.24 -27.92
N PHE A 97 0.55 13.05 -28.91
CA PHE A 97 1.40 14.22 -28.77
C PHE A 97 0.60 15.48 -29.14
N ASP A 98 0.73 16.53 -28.33
CA ASP A 98 0.16 17.84 -28.60
C ASP A 98 1.26 18.89 -28.36
N GLY A 99 1.88 19.37 -29.43
CA GLY A 99 2.97 20.33 -29.35
C GLY A 99 2.55 21.77 -29.03
N ILE A 100 1.26 22.01 -28.78
CA ILE A 100 0.73 23.34 -28.44
C ILE A 100 0.61 23.50 -26.92
N ASN A 101 0.33 22.42 -26.20
CA ASN A 101 0.18 22.46 -24.75
C ASN A 101 1.46 22.05 -24.01
N SER A 102 1.50 22.27 -22.69
CA SER A 102 2.65 21.95 -21.85
C SER A 102 2.62 20.54 -21.26
N GLN A 103 1.70 19.67 -21.70
CA GLN A 103 1.62 18.30 -21.23
C GLN A 103 2.72 17.47 -21.90
N PRO A 104 3.31 16.49 -21.18
CA PRO A 104 4.17 15.52 -21.83
C PRO A 104 3.38 14.73 -22.88
N MET A 105 4.10 14.09 -23.81
CA MET A 105 3.50 13.08 -24.68
C MET A 105 2.84 12.00 -23.80
N GLN A 106 1.67 11.53 -24.21
CA GLN A 106 0.83 10.64 -23.40
C GLN A 106 0.57 9.32 -24.13
N SER A 107 0.76 8.22 -23.42
CA SER A 107 0.33 6.90 -23.88
C SER A 107 -0.95 6.52 -23.15
N PHE A 108 -1.97 6.15 -23.90
CA PHE A 108 -3.21 5.54 -23.39
C PHE A 108 -3.13 4.02 -23.52
N LEU A 109 -3.50 3.32 -22.44
CA LEU A 109 -3.54 1.87 -22.34
C LEU A 109 -4.94 1.44 -21.89
N ARG A 110 -5.49 0.40 -22.53
CA ARG A 110 -6.63 -0.36 -21.99
C ARG A 110 -6.16 -1.75 -21.60
N LEU A 111 -6.05 -2.00 -20.30
CA LEU A 111 -5.63 -3.29 -19.76
C LEU A 111 -6.84 -4.13 -19.35
N SER A 112 -6.80 -5.42 -19.62
CA SER A 112 -7.83 -6.39 -19.24
C SER A 112 -7.22 -7.52 -18.40
N PRO A 113 -7.26 -7.41 -17.07
CA PRO A 113 -6.76 -8.42 -16.15
C PRO A 113 -7.72 -9.59 -15.98
N ALA A 114 -7.20 -10.80 -15.78
CA ALA A 114 -8.02 -11.91 -15.30
C ALA A 114 -8.24 -11.83 -13.79
N ILE A 115 -7.21 -11.40 -13.04
CA ILE A 115 -7.25 -11.30 -11.58
C ILE A 115 -6.89 -9.87 -11.16
N MET A 116 -7.64 -9.34 -10.20
CA MET A 116 -7.34 -8.08 -9.53
C MET A 116 -7.20 -8.32 -8.04
N LEU A 117 -6.07 -7.90 -7.47
CA LEU A 117 -5.84 -7.80 -6.05
C LEU A 117 -5.73 -6.32 -5.65
N GLN A 118 -6.10 -6.03 -4.41
CA GLN A 118 -5.86 -4.75 -3.79
C GLN A 118 -5.19 -5.01 -2.45
N ASP A 119 -3.99 -4.44 -2.28
CA ASP A 119 -3.18 -4.61 -1.06
C ASP A 119 -3.03 -6.10 -0.70
N GLY A 120 -2.71 -6.95 -1.69
CA GLY A 120 -2.57 -8.41 -1.54
C GLY A 120 -3.88 -9.20 -1.46
N VAL A 121 -5.03 -8.55 -1.31
CA VAL A 121 -6.33 -9.21 -1.18
C VAL A 121 -7.00 -9.33 -2.54
N LYS A 122 -7.34 -10.55 -2.97
CA LYS A 122 -8.09 -10.79 -4.21
C LYS A 122 -9.47 -10.12 -4.16
N ILE A 123 -9.72 -9.20 -5.09
CA ILE A 123 -10.98 -8.48 -5.24
C ILE A 123 -11.86 -9.10 -6.32
N PHE A 124 -11.25 -9.59 -7.40
CA PHE A 124 -11.99 -10.11 -8.55
C PHE A 124 -11.17 -11.13 -9.33
N GLU A 125 -11.85 -12.12 -9.93
CA GLU A 125 -11.26 -13.07 -10.87
C GLU A 125 -12.22 -13.43 -12.01
N TRP A 126 -11.66 -13.59 -13.20
CA TRP A 126 -12.32 -14.15 -14.38
C TRP A 126 -12.07 -15.65 -14.50
N TYR A 127 -13.00 -16.35 -15.15
CA TYR A 127 -12.91 -17.79 -15.42
C TYR A 127 -11.74 -18.18 -16.34
N TRP A 128 -11.19 -17.23 -17.11
CA TRP A 128 -10.09 -17.44 -18.05
C TRP A 128 -8.71 -17.16 -17.45
N LYS A 129 -8.61 -16.99 -16.13
CA LYS A 129 -7.33 -16.86 -15.42
C LYS A 129 -6.43 -18.07 -15.70
N VAL A 130 -5.13 -17.80 -15.81
CA VAL A 130 -4.07 -18.80 -15.98
C VAL A 130 -3.33 -18.99 -14.66
N THR A 131 -3.10 -17.90 -13.93
CA THR A 131 -2.44 -17.90 -12.63
C THR A 131 -3.33 -18.59 -11.59
N ASP A 132 -2.79 -19.64 -10.97
CA ASP A 132 -3.38 -20.25 -9.78
C ASP A 132 -2.77 -19.60 -8.52
N LEU A 133 -3.60 -18.86 -7.80
CA LEU A 133 -3.21 -18.20 -6.56
C LEU A 133 -3.03 -19.20 -5.40
N GLU A 134 -3.71 -20.35 -5.45
CA GLU A 134 -3.66 -21.39 -4.42
C GLU A 134 -2.50 -22.37 -4.66
N ALA A 135 -2.09 -22.59 -5.92
CA ALA A 135 -0.86 -23.33 -6.22
C ALA A 135 0.41 -22.54 -5.85
N ASN A 136 0.32 -21.21 -5.81
CA ASN A 136 1.34 -20.34 -5.18
C ASN A 136 1.09 -20.13 -3.68
N ALA A 137 0.22 -20.94 -3.03
CA ALA A 137 0.14 -21.02 -1.57
C ALA A 137 1.26 -21.89 -0.98
N GLU A 138 2.10 -22.53 -1.81
CA GLU A 138 3.48 -22.82 -1.44
C GLU A 138 4.30 -21.55 -1.68
N ASP A 139 4.55 -20.86 -0.56
CA ASP A 139 5.18 -19.56 -0.43
C ASP A 139 4.54 -18.47 -1.32
N THR A 140 3.45 -17.86 -0.84
CA THR A 140 3.51 -16.40 -0.78
C THR A 140 4.73 -16.08 0.07
N VAL A 141 5.87 -15.93 -0.61
CA VAL A 141 6.82 -14.92 -0.24
C VAL A 141 5.98 -13.63 -0.24
N LEU A 142 5.35 -13.31 0.91
CA LEU A 142 5.34 -11.93 1.38
C LEU A 142 6.72 -11.46 1.01
N ASP A 143 6.81 -10.48 0.12
CA ASP A 143 8.07 -9.85 -0.28
C ASP A 143 8.98 -9.91 0.96
N ASN A 144 9.99 -10.80 0.93
CA ASN A 144 10.71 -11.25 2.14
C ASN A 144 11.67 -10.15 2.60
N ALA A 145 11.21 -8.92 2.53
CA ALA A 145 11.73 -7.82 3.26
C ALA A 145 11.44 -8.15 4.72
N GLU A 146 12.48 -8.66 5.38
CA GLU A 146 12.49 -8.96 6.81
C GLU A 146 11.77 -7.85 7.57
N PRO A 147 10.90 -8.18 8.53
CA PRO A 147 10.22 -7.19 9.35
C PRO A 147 11.27 -6.28 9.98
N LYS A 148 11.13 -4.97 9.73
CA LYS A 148 12.12 -3.97 10.14
C LYS A 148 11.43 -2.86 10.90
N LEU A 149 11.87 -2.69 12.14
CA LEU A 149 11.63 -1.45 12.87
C LEU A 149 12.61 -0.40 12.33
N LEU A 150 12.08 0.65 11.72
CA LEU A 150 12.88 1.68 11.06
C LEU A 150 13.30 2.77 12.05
N SER A 151 12.37 3.22 12.89
CA SER A 151 12.58 4.28 13.88
C SER A 151 11.38 4.40 14.83
N TYR A 152 11.55 5.06 15.97
CA TYR A 152 10.44 5.57 16.78
C TYR A 152 10.69 7.02 17.20
N HIS A 153 9.62 7.71 17.59
CA HIS A 153 9.70 9.01 18.27
C HIS A 153 8.50 9.20 19.21
N ILE A 154 8.63 10.18 20.12
CA ILE A 154 7.60 10.52 21.09
C ILE A 154 6.90 11.81 20.66
N GLU A 155 5.57 11.81 20.74
CA GLU A 155 4.73 12.97 20.50
C GLU A 155 3.90 13.34 21.74
N ASP A 156 3.60 14.62 21.90
CA ASP A 156 2.56 15.08 22.82
C ASP A 156 1.14 14.77 22.28
N LEU A 157 0.11 15.08 23.06
CA LEU A 157 -1.29 14.88 22.65
C LEU A 157 -1.73 15.79 21.49
N GLU A 158 -0.94 16.82 21.15
CA GLU A 158 -1.15 17.73 20.02
C GLU A 158 -0.41 17.27 18.75
N ASN A 159 0.30 16.12 18.82
CA ASN A 159 1.13 15.53 17.75
C ASN A 159 2.44 16.29 17.47
N ASN A 160 2.96 17.07 18.43
CA ASN A 160 4.29 17.65 18.34
C ASN A 160 5.33 16.65 18.85
N ILE A 161 6.42 16.49 18.10
CA ILE A 161 7.56 15.65 18.54
C ILE A 161 8.22 16.30 19.75
N ILE A 162 8.40 15.53 20.82
CA ILE A 162 9.03 15.98 22.06
C ILE A 162 10.22 15.09 22.42
N GLU A 163 11.21 15.67 23.10
CA GLU A 163 12.35 14.91 23.61
C GLU A 163 11.97 14.19 24.90
N GLU A 164 12.41 12.95 25.06
CA GLU A 164 12.06 12.10 26.20
C GLU A 164 12.38 12.71 27.57
N LYS A 165 13.54 13.39 27.68
CA LYS A 165 13.95 14.12 28.89
C LYS A 165 13.00 15.26 29.32
N THR A 166 12.07 15.66 28.46
CA THR A 166 11.08 16.70 28.73
C THR A 166 9.77 16.14 29.28
N ILE A 167 9.59 14.82 29.23
CA ILE A 167 8.40 14.13 29.71
C ILE A 167 8.36 14.22 31.23
N LYS A 168 7.17 14.51 31.76
CA LYS A 168 6.91 14.59 33.18
C LYS A 168 6.16 13.34 33.65
N GLU A 169 6.33 13.02 34.92
CA GLU A 169 5.54 11.98 35.59
C GLU A 169 4.03 12.22 35.39
N ASN A 170 3.29 11.14 35.10
CA ASN A 170 1.86 11.11 34.78
C ASN A 170 1.47 11.84 33.49
N GLN A 171 2.42 12.25 32.66
CA GLN A 171 2.13 12.83 31.35
C GLN A 171 1.71 11.73 30.37
N GLU A 172 0.60 11.96 29.67
CA GLU A 172 0.20 11.12 28.54
C GLU A 172 0.93 11.58 27.28
N ILE A 173 1.48 10.62 26.54
CA ILE A 173 2.22 10.84 25.30
C ILE A 173 1.80 9.79 24.27
N TYR A 174 2.24 9.98 23.03
CA TYR A 174 2.18 8.96 22.01
C TYR A 174 3.57 8.47 21.63
N LEU A 175 3.77 7.16 21.64
CA LEU A 175 4.87 6.53 20.95
C LEU A 175 4.45 6.27 19.51
N VAL A 176 5.21 6.80 18.56
CA VAL A 176 5.00 6.58 17.13
C VAL A 176 6.13 5.72 16.60
N ILE A 177 5.79 4.55 16.10
CA ILE A 177 6.73 3.56 15.59
C ILE A 177 6.58 3.50 14.08
N ASN A 178 7.70 3.64 13.39
CA ASN A 178 7.80 3.44 11.95
C ASN A 178 8.36 2.05 11.68
N SER A 179 7.60 1.22 11.00
CA SER A 179 7.94 -0.17 10.72
C SER A 179 7.54 -0.58 9.31
N GLU A 180 8.32 -1.45 8.70
CA GLU A 180 8.09 -1.98 7.37
C GLU A 180 7.87 -3.49 7.45
N ASN A 181 6.83 -3.99 6.76
CA ASN A 181 6.47 -5.41 6.68
C ASN A 181 6.17 -6.06 8.04
N THR A 182 5.47 -5.34 8.94
CA THR A 182 5.14 -5.78 10.30
C THR A 182 3.64 -5.91 10.56
N GLN A 183 2.79 -5.91 9.51
CA GLN A 183 1.33 -5.95 9.66
C GLN A 183 0.85 -7.11 10.55
N GLY A 184 0.35 -6.77 11.73
CA GLY A 184 -0.18 -7.73 12.69
C GLY A 184 0.88 -8.45 13.52
N GLU A 185 2.16 -8.10 13.37
CA GLU A 185 3.21 -8.60 14.26
C GLU A 185 3.07 -7.98 15.64
N ILE A 186 3.35 -8.80 16.65
CA ILE A 186 3.43 -8.37 18.05
C ILE A 186 4.92 -8.21 18.34
N SER A 187 5.31 -7.03 18.82
CA SER A 187 6.71 -6.75 19.13
C SER A 187 6.86 -6.05 20.46
N ASP A 188 7.97 -6.37 21.12
CA ASP A 188 8.47 -5.64 22.27
C ASP A 188 9.38 -4.51 21.78
N ILE A 189 9.17 -3.31 22.29
CA ILE A 189 9.91 -2.11 21.88
C ILE A 189 10.68 -1.61 23.09
N ASP A 190 12.00 -1.78 23.02
CA ASP A 190 12.96 -1.18 23.94
C ASP A 190 13.17 0.28 23.54
N LEU A 191 12.84 1.21 24.45
CA LEU A 191 12.99 2.65 24.21
C LEU A 191 14.39 3.20 24.55
N ASP A 192 15.39 2.33 24.75
CA ASP A 192 16.79 2.69 24.99
C ASP A 192 16.95 3.60 26.23
N ASN A 193 16.91 2.98 27.41
CA ASN A 193 17.28 3.49 28.74
C ASN A 193 16.92 4.97 29.01
N SER A 194 15.63 5.19 29.24
CA SER A 194 15.07 6.44 29.71
C SER A 194 15.08 6.51 31.25
N ALA A 195 14.86 7.70 31.80
CA ALA A 195 14.75 7.89 33.25
C ALA A 195 13.33 7.62 33.80
N LEU A 196 12.39 7.15 32.96
CA LEU A 196 10.96 7.04 33.24
C LEU A 196 10.37 5.78 32.59
N ASP A 197 9.80 4.89 33.39
CA ASP A 197 9.01 3.78 32.87
C ASP A 197 7.68 4.28 32.25
N PHE A 198 6.99 3.41 31.51
CA PHE A 198 5.72 3.74 30.86
C PHE A 198 4.58 2.80 31.29
N GLU A 199 3.36 3.30 31.26
CA GLU A 199 2.12 2.53 31.43
C GLU A 199 1.42 2.41 30.07
N TYR A 200 1.12 1.18 29.65
CA TYR A 200 0.40 0.86 28.42
C TYR A 200 -0.81 -0.02 28.75
N ASN A 201 -2.01 0.36 28.28
CA ASN A 201 -3.27 -0.35 28.58
C ASN A 201 -3.56 -0.63 30.07
N GLY A 202 -2.98 0.17 30.98
CA GLY A 202 -3.12 -0.04 32.42
C GLY A 202 -2.12 -1.01 33.03
N GLU A 203 -1.23 -1.58 32.20
CA GLU A 203 -0.11 -2.41 32.64
C GLU A 203 1.17 -1.58 32.70
N TRP A 204 1.97 -1.87 33.72
CA TRP A 204 3.25 -1.22 33.97
C TRP A 204 4.33 -1.90 33.14
N MET A 205 5.06 -1.13 32.32
CA MET A 205 6.13 -1.61 31.47
C MET A 205 7.47 -1.29 32.14
N GLU A 206 8.13 -2.32 32.66
CA GLU A 206 9.43 -2.21 33.35
C GLU A 206 10.57 -2.09 32.32
N ASP A 207 11.67 -1.44 32.73
CA ASP A 207 12.93 -1.34 31.98
C ASP A 207 12.79 -0.69 30.59
N ASP A 208 11.88 0.27 30.43
CA ASP A 208 11.60 0.97 29.16
C ASP A 208 11.16 0.06 27.99
N ILE A 209 10.81 -1.20 28.26
CA ILE A 209 10.36 -2.16 27.24
C ILE A 209 8.84 -2.18 27.20
N ILE A 210 8.26 -1.64 26.13
CA ILE A 210 6.82 -1.72 25.91
C ILE A 210 6.50 -3.01 25.18
N ARG A 211 5.82 -3.91 25.87
CA ARG A 211 5.48 -5.24 25.37
C ARG A 211 4.16 -5.26 24.62
N ASP A 212 4.03 -6.27 23.76
CA ASP A 212 2.78 -6.64 23.09
C ASP A 212 2.17 -5.52 22.23
N ILE A 213 3.01 -4.70 21.57
CA ILE A 213 2.52 -3.72 20.61
C ILE A 213 2.16 -4.45 19.31
N VAL A 214 0.89 -4.35 18.92
CA VAL A 214 0.42 -4.79 17.61
C VAL A 214 0.85 -3.76 16.58
N LEU A 215 1.86 -4.11 15.77
CA LEU A 215 2.37 -3.26 14.72
C LEU A 215 1.47 -3.32 13.47
N ASN A 216 1.42 -2.21 12.76
CA ASN A 216 0.84 -2.12 11.42
C ASN A 216 1.96 -1.81 10.42
N ASP A 217 1.71 -2.12 9.14
CA ASP A 217 2.58 -1.64 8.08
C ASP A 217 2.58 -0.11 8.07
N ASN A 218 3.78 0.48 8.12
CA ASN A 218 4.10 1.91 8.16
C ASN A 218 4.12 2.54 9.56
N PHE A 219 2.99 2.89 10.16
CA PHE A 219 2.96 3.66 11.41
C PHE A 219 2.04 3.05 12.45
N THR A 220 2.61 2.79 13.63
CA THR A 220 1.86 2.38 14.82
C THR A 220 1.93 3.49 15.85
N LYS A 221 0.77 4.00 16.27
CA LYS A 221 0.67 5.08 17.26
C LYS A 221 0.03 4.53 18.53
N VAL A 222 0.82 4.48 19.59
CA VAL A 222 0.46 3.89 20.88
C VAL A 222 0.38 4.99 21.92
N LYS A 223 -0.73 5.05 22.66
CA LYS A 223 -0.87 5.99 23.77
C LYS A 223 -0.23 5.39 25.01
N LEU A 224 0.66 6.14 25.66
CA LEU A 224 1.35 5.74 26.89
C LEU A 224 1.17 6.81 27.96
N LYS A 225 1.38 6.40 29.21
CA LYS A 225 1.45 7.33 30.34
C LYS A 225 2.79 7.15 31.06
N ALA A 226 3.56 8.22 31.16
CA ALA A 226 4.84 8.20 31.85
C ALA A 226 4.66 7.99 33.35
N VAL A 227 5.48 7.13 33.94
CA VAL A 227 5.44 6.76 35.36
C VAL A 227 6.86 6.80 35.94
N LYS A 228 6.97 6.85 37.27
CA LYS A 228 8.29 6.83 37.91
C LYS A 228 8.96 5.48 37.68
N GLN A 229 10.24 5.52 37.32
CA GLN A 229 11.08 4.34 37.29
C GLN A 229 11.12 3.68 38.67
N GLN A 230 10.81 2.38 38.77
CA GLN A 230 11.03 1.67 40.03
C GLN A 230 12.45 1.13 40.05
N GLN A 231 13.22 1.51 41.07
CA GLN A 231 14.48 0.84 41.37
C GLN A 231 14.15 -0.57 41.89
N ASN A 232 14.52 -1.60 41.12
CA ASN A 232 14.74 -2.94 41.67
C ASN A 232 16.02 -2.98 42.52
#